data_AF-A0A6P7F8A2-F1
#
_entry.id   AF-A0A6P7F8A2-F1
#
_cell.length_a   1.000
_cell.length_b   1.000
_cell.length_c   1.000
_cell.angle_alpha   90.00
_cell.angle_beta   90.00
_cell.angle_gamma   90.00
#
_symmetry.space_group_name_H-M   'P 1'
#
loop_
_entity.id
_entity.type
_entity.pdbx_description
1 polymer ?
#
loop_
_entity_poly.entity_id
_entity_poly.type
_entity_poly.pdbx_seq_one_letter_code
_entity_poly.pdbx_strand_id
1 'polypeptide(L)'
;MPTQFVDANSNEIRAKIAYNGEVLVTYIDQTITLEQLCQEMREICRFPFDQVFTMKWVDEEGDPCTISSQMELDEAVRLYEVNRDSELTIHVCKQ
;
A
#
# COMPACT_ATOMS: atom_id res chain seq x y z
N MET A 1 -27.78 7.25 23.38
CA MET A 1 -26.60 7.94 22.83
C MET A 1 -26.46 7.48 21.39
N PRO A 2 -26.42 8.38 20.40
CA PRO A 2 -26.01 7.98 19.06
C PRO A 2 -24.48 7.82 19.07
N THR A 3 -24.03 6.61 18.79
CA THR A 3 -22.63 6.28 18.50
C THR A 3 -22.15 7.21 17.39
N GLN A 4 -21.11 7.99 17.67
CA GLN A 4 -20.46 8.82 16.66
C GLN A 4 -20.04 7.92 15.50
N PHE A 5 -20.64 8.16 14.33
CA PHE A 5 -20.01 7.85 13.07
C PHE A 5 -18.76 8.73 13.06
N VAL A 6 -17.59 8.13 13.33
CA VAL A 6 -16.32 8.80 13.13
C VAL A 6 -16.29 9.23 11.68
N ASP A 7 -16.27 10.54 11.48
CA ASP A 7 -16.19 11.18 10.18
C ASP A 7 -15.10 10.49 9.34
N ALA A 8 -15.51 10.02 8.18
CA ALA A 8 -14.66 9.59 7.09
C ALA A 8 -13.83 10.80 6.63
N ASN A 9 -12.74 11.10 7.35
CA ASN A 9 -11.66 11.89 6.80
C ASN A 9 -11.07 11.06 5.66
N SER A 10 -11.28 11.51 4.42
CA SER A 10 -10.82 10.88 3.20
C SER A 10 -9.29 10.90 3.09
N ASN A 11 -8.62 10.19 3.99
CA ASN A 11 -7.19 9.92 4.00
C ASN A 11 -6.90 8.60 3.28
N GLU A 12 -7.61 8.40 2.16
CA GLU A 12 -7.44 7.25 1.29
C GLU A 12 -6.36 7.58 0.26
N ILE A 13 -5.28 6.81 0.28
CA ILE A 13 -4.23 6.84 -0.72
C ILE A 13 -4.67 5.95 -1.87
N ARG A 14 -4.66 6.51 -3.08
CA ARG A 14 -4.86 5.71 -4.29
C ARG A 14 -3.59 4.88 -4.53
N ALA A 15 -3.67 3.57 -4.30
CA ALA A 15 -2.55 2.66 -4.49
C ALA A 15 -2.66 1.89 -5.81
N LYS A 16 -1.60 1.90 -6.60
CA LYS A 16 -1.43 1.09 -7.81
C LYS A 16 -0.62 -0.15 -7.48
N ILE A 17 -1.23 -1.30 -7.55
CA ILE A 17 -0.60 -2.59 -7.27
C ILE A 17 -0.20 -3.21 -8.60
N ALA A 18 1.10 -3.25 -8.89
CA ALA A 18 1.61 -3.96 -10.05
C ALA A 18 2.05 -5.36 -9.65
N TYR A 19 1.41 -6.38 -10.24
CA TYR A 19 1.73 -7.77 -10.00
C TYR A 19 1.57 -8.57 -11.29
N ASN A 20 2.58 -9.39 -11.63
CA ASN A 20 2.53 -10.32 -12.78
C ASN A 20 2.19 -9.66 -14.15
N GLY A 21 2.56 -8.39 -14.34
CA GLY A 21 2.24 -7.61 -15.54
C GLY A 21 0.84 -7.00 -15.56
N GLU A 22 0.05 -7.22 -14.51
CA GLU A 22 -1.23 -6.57 -14.28
C GLU A 22 -1.07 -5.41 -13.31
N VAL A 23 -1.87 -4.36 -13.50
CA VAL A 23 -1.92 -3.19 -12.60
C VAL A 23 -3.34 -3.08 -12.07
N LEU A 24 -3.48 -3.24 -10.76
CA LEU A 24 -4.74 -3.06 -10.05
C LEU A 24 -4.71 -1.73 -9.30
N VAL A 25 -5.85 -1.05 -9.24
CA VAL A 25 -5.98 0.19 -8.47
C VAL A 25 -6.86 -0.10 -7.26
N THR A 26 -6.35 0.19 -6.08
CA THR A 26 -7.09 0.11 -4.82
C THR A 26 -6.92 1.40 -4.03
N TYR A 27 -7.65 1.52 -2.93
CA TYR A 27 -7.54 2.62 -1.99
C TYR A 27 -7.10 2.04 -0.65
N ILE A 28 -5.99 2.54 -0.11
CA ILE A 28 -5.49 2.15 1.20
C ILE A 28 -5.60 3.33 2.16
N ASP A 29 -5.87 3.06 3.42
CA ASP A 29 -5.88 4.11 4.43
C ASP A 29 -4.45 4.56 4.74
N GLN A 30 -4.23 5.86 4.96
CA GLN A 30 -2.92 6.39 5.36
C GLN A 30 -2.40 5.81 6.69
N THR A 31 -3.29 5.33 7.56
CA THR A 31 -2.96 4.71 8.84
C THR A 31 -2.94 3.18 8.77
N ILE A 32 -2.95 2.61 7.57
CA ILE A 32 -2.90 1.16 7.37
C ILE A 32 -1.62 0.57 7.98
N THR A 33 -1.77 -0.55 8.66
CA THR A 33 -0.62 -1.31 9.18
C THR A 33 -0.02 -2.21 8.10
N LEU A 34 1.26 -2.55 8.24
CA LEU A 34 1.96 -3.46 7.34
C LEU A 34 1.26 -4.83 7.25
N GLU A 35 0.72 -5.31 8.37
CA GLU A 35 -0.02 -6.58 8.42
C GLU A 35 -1.30 -6.52 7.57
N GLN A 36 -2.08 -5.45 7.71
CA GLN A 36 -3.27 -5.20 6.89
C GLN A 36 -2.92 -5.04 5.42
N LEU A 37 -1.89 -4.26 5.09
CA LEU A 37 -1.42 -4.11 3.71
C LEU A 37 -0.98 -5.45 3.11
N CYS A 38 -0.26 -6.27 3.88
CA CYS A 38 0.11 -7.63 3.47
C CYS A 38 -1.12 -8.50 3.20
N GLN A 39 -2.14 -8.42 4.06
CA GLN A 39 -3.37 -9.17 3.86
C GLN A 39 -4.09 -8.73 2.58
N GLU A 40 -4.27 -7.42 2.38
CA GLU A 40 -4.84 -6.85 1.16
C GLU A 40 -4.07 -7.31 -0.09
N MET A 41 -2.73 -7.26 -0.06
CA MET A 41 -1.91 -7.74 -1.19
C MET A 41 -2.12 -9.23 -1.47
N ARG A 42 -2.29 -10.06 -0.43
CA ARG A 42 -2.60 -11.49 -0.62
C ARG A 42 -3.96 -11.68 -1.26
N GLU A 43 -4.96 -10.89 -0.86
CA GLU A 43 -6.31 -10.96 -1.43
C GLU A 43 -6.33 -10.46 -2.89
N ILE A 44 -5.69 -9.33 -3.17
CA ILE A 44 -5.57 -8.72 -4.50
C ILE A 44 -4.80 -9.63 -5.46
N CYS A 45 -3.63 -10.14 -5.06
CA CYS A 45 -2.78 -10.99 -5.89
C CYS A 45 -3.20 -12.47 -5.87
N ARG A 46 -4.24 -12.82 -5.08
CA ARG A 46 -4.72 -14.19 -4.84
C ARG A 46 -3.61 -15.15 -4.40
N PHE A 47 -2.75 -14.68 -3.50
CA PHE A 47 -1.67 -15.50 -2.97
C PHE A 47 -2.18 -16.53 -1.95
N PRO A 48 -1.64 -17.76 -1.95
CA PRO A 48 -1.86 -18.67 -0.84
C PRO A 48 -1.22 -18.14 0.45
N PHE A 49 -1.73 -18.56 1.60
CA PHE A 49 -1.27 -18.08 2.91
C PHE A 49 0.23 -18.30 3.15
N ASP A 50 0.80 -19.38 2.60
CA ASP A 50 2.21 -19.72 2.75
C ASP A 50 3.12 -19.03 1.72
N GLN A 51 2.55 -18.34 0.71
CA GLN A 51 3.36 -17.66 -0.30
C GLN A 51 4.13 -16.51 0.33
N VAL A 52 5.44 -16.50 0.13
CA VAL A 52 6.31 -15.37 0.44
C VAL A 52 6.31 -14.42 -0.76
N PHE A 53 6.18 -13.13 -0.49
CA PHE A 53 6.26 -12.07 -1.48
C PHE A 53 6.97 -10.86 -0.89
N THR A 54 7.37 -9.95 -1.76
CA THR A 54 8.02 -8.69 -1.39
C THR A 54 7.26 -7.54 -2.03
N MET A 55 7.01 -6.50 -1.25
CA MET A 55 6.41 -5.26 -1.72
C MET A 55 7.51 -4.23 -1.93
N LYS A 56 7.47 -3.52 -3.04
CA LYS A 56 8.37 -2.41 -3.31
C LYS A 56 7.57 -1.23 -3.80
N TRP A 57 7.64 -0.10 -3.12
CA TRP A 57 7.05 1.12 -3.64
C TRP A 57 8.05 1.82 -4.57
N VAL A 58 7.53 2.59 -5.51
CA VAL A 58 8.34 3.41 -6.42
C VAL A 58 8.31 4.84 -5.89
N ASP A 59 9.49 5.40 -5.62
CA ASP A 59 9.61 6.78 -5.15
C ASP A 59 9.51 7.81 -6.29
N GLU A 60 9.70 9.09 -5.95
CA GLU A 60 9.64 10.22 -6.88
C GLU A 60 10.77 10.20 -7.94
N GLU A 61 11.91 9.58 -7.61
CA GLU A 61 13.05 9.41 -8.52
C GLU A 61 12.86 8.20 -9.45
N GLY A 62 11.84 7.38 -9.17
CA GLY A 62 11.52 6.16 -9.89
C GLY A 62 12.25 4.94 -9.33
N ASP A 63 12.85 5.05 -8.15
CA ASP A 63 13.63 3.99 -7.52
C ASP A 63 12.71 3.04 -6.72
N PRO A 64 12.91 1.71 -6.85
CA PRO A 64 12.11 0.73 -6.13
C PRO A 64 12.61 0.54 -4.70
N CYS A 65 11.94 1.15 -3.73
CA CYS A 65 12.18 0.99 -2.30
C CYS A 65 11.38 -0.18 -1.71
N THR A 66 12.02 -1.01 -0.89
CA THR A 66 11.34 -2.19 -0.30
C THR A 66 10.48 -1.81 0.90
N ILE A 67 9.29 -2.42 1.01
CA ILE A 67 8.44 -2.35 2.20
C ILE A 67 8.47 -3.71 2.88
N SER A 68 9.19 -3.80 3.99
CA SER A 68 9.35 -4.99 4.82
C SER A 68 9.07 -4.75 6.31
N SER A 69 8.96 -3.48 6.72
CA SER A 69 8.71 -3.04 8.08
C SER A 69 7.69 -1.90 8.12
N GLN A 70 7.02 -1.72 9.27
CA GLN A 70 6.05 -0.63 9.44
C GLN A 70 6.70 0.74 9.20
N MET A 71 7.96 0.92 9.62
CA MET A 71 8.70 2.17 9.41
C MET A 71 8.88 2.52 7.93
N GLU A 72 9.13 1.53 7.07
CA GLU A 72 9.24 1.75 5.62
C GLU A 72 7.88 2.09 4.98
N LEU A 73 6.80 1.49 5.49
CA LEU A 73 5.44 1.82 5.06
C LEU A 73 5.07 3.26 5.46
N ASP A 74 5.33 3.63 6.71
CA ASP A 74 5.05 4.97 7.23
C ASP A 74 5.84 6.03 6.43
N GLU A 75 7.09 5.74 6.06
CA GLU A 75 7.89 6.65 5.24
C GLU A 75 7.35 6.77 3.81
N ALA A 76 6.90 5.68 3.20
CA ALA A 76 6.26 5.70 1.88
C ALA A 76 4.97 6.56 1.88
N VAL A 77 4.13 6.41 2.92
CA VAL A 77 2.92 7.22 3.10
C VAL A 77 3.27 8.69 3.35
N ARG A 78 4.25 8.96 4.21
CA ARG A 78 4.70 10.32 4.50
C ARG A 78 5.23 11.02 3.24
N LEU A 79 6.00 10.32 2.41
CA LEU A 79 6.52 10.85 1.15
C LEU A 79 5.41 11.11 0.14
N TYR A 80 4.43 10.21 0.04
CA TYR A 80 3.22 10.44 -0.78
C TYR A 80 2.51 11.75 -0.40
N GLU A 81 2.34 12.03 0.89
CA GLU A 81 1.72 13.28 1.35
C GLU A 81 2.58 14.52 1.07
N VAL A 82 3.89 14.43 1.33
CA VAL A 82 4.85 15.53 1.15
C VAL A 82 4.95 15.93 -0.32
N ASN A 83 5.06 14.94 -1.20
CA ASN A 83 5.18 15.14 -2.65
C ASN A 83 3.82 15.44 -3.31
N ARG A 84 2.71 15.24 -2.58
CA ARG A 84 1.33 15.35 -3.08
C ARG A 84 1.13 14.50 -4.32
N ASP A 85 1.66 13.29 -4.27
CA ASP A 85 1.53 12.34 -5.36
C ASP A 85 0.06 12.01 -5.60
N SER A 86 -0.27 11.75 -6.87
CA SER A 86 -1.63 11.36 -7.24
C SER A 86 -1.93 9.88 -6.95
N GLU A 87 -0.88 9.08 -6.75
CA GLU A 87 -0.97 7.64 -6.49
C GLU A 87 0.33 7.08 -5.90
N LEU A 88 0.20 6.08 -5.03
CA LEU A 88 1.33 5.30 -4.52
C LEU A 88 1.46 4.02 -5.35
N THR A 89 2.56 3.84 -6.09
CA THR A 89 2.77 2.63 -6.88
C THR A 89 3.54 1.59 -6.07
N ILE A 90 2.94 0.42 -5.86
CA ILE A 90 3.51 -0.72 -5.15
C ILE A 90 3.65 -1.89 -6.12
N HIS A 91 4.88 -2.33 -6.35
CA HIS A 91 5.22 -3.55 -7.06
C HIS A 91 5.25 -4.72 -6.09
N VAL A 92 4.46 -5.74 -6.40
CA VAL A 92 4.43 -6.98 -5.65
C VAL A 92 5.17 -8.03 -6.45
N CYS A 93 6.21 -8.61 -5.87
CA CYS A 93 6.99 -9.69 -6.47
C CYS A 93 6.87 -10.94 -5.59
N LYS A 94 6.39 -12.05 -6.16
CA LYS A 94 6.51 -13.36 -5.53
C LYS A 94 7.99 -13.75 -5.41
N GLN A 95 8.38 -14.32 -4.28
CA GLN A 95 9.70 -14.97 -4.12
C GLN A 95 9.70 -16.37 -4.71
#